data_AF-A0AAN1J4A8-F1
#
_entry.id   AF-A0AAN1J4A8-F1
#
_cell.length_a   1.000
_cell.length_b   1.000
_cell.length_c   1.000
_cell.angle_alpha   90.00
_cell.angle_beta   90.00
_cell.angle_gamma   90.00
#
_symmetry.space_group_name_H-M   'P 1'
#
loop_
_entity.id
_entity.type
_entity.pdbx_description
1 polymer ?
#
loop_
_entity_poly.entity_id
_entity_poly.type
_entity_poly.pdbx_seq_one_letter_code
_entity_poly.pdbx_strand_id
1 'polypeptide(L)'
;MVFASRRAVMGPTSRAVSRLSPAYRMRGRTRALHLAVLAACAVSGVTSPWQAYATESTSNVSAPPAANAPAAPSTPSTPSAPKLEAAPSAASGASAPSNAGSATPPTPVTARTPAPTPPPPPPFMPNQQLRYGGYAVFRNLIPSPMLEAQSAEEFDQIARGAEHMSRLYPSSDAHVKRVQAIVDKLVPYSLKWNDRAKNWKWDIAVLRSPDIRVYCLPGGKIVVYGGMLDKVKPNDNELGMLLGHEIAHALREHARERLGEQQAAQLGSGTIPQLFGLADLGEAPLGIGTQLLEMKYERADETEADVIGSDIASRAGYDPRAAITLWDKLAVATRNNRDQGFIYVHPYNAARRADIMKRLADMLPLYAKAVGKSVDALPDYAGIGRPRRTTAND
;
A
#
# COMPACT_ATOMS: atom_id res chain seq x y z
N MET A 1 -61.58 -48.13 -23.54
CA MET A 1 -60.75 -47.94 -22.33
C MET A 1 -59.61 -47.02 -22.70
N VAL A 2 -59.45 -45.94 -21.92
CA VAL A 2 -58.44 -44.85 -21.97
C VAL A 2 -58.46 -43.92 -23.21
N PHE A 3 -59.06 -42.75 -23.00
CA PHE A 3 -58.97 -41.54 -23.83
C PHE A 3 -57.78 -40.68 -23.36
N ALA A 4 -57.06 -40.08 -24.31
CA ALA A 4 -56.18 -38.93 -24.07
C ALA A 4 -56.65 -37.79 -24.99
N SER A 5 -56.96 -36.62 -24.43
CA SER A 5 -57.36 -35.45 -25.21
C SER A 5 -56.61 -34.20 -24.76
N ARG A 6 -56.16 -33.45 -25.77
CA ARG A 6 -55.48 -32.16 -25.71
C ARG A 6 -56.49 -31.04 -25.42
N ARG A 7 -56.04 -29.96 -24.75
CA ARG A 7 -56.01 -28.56 -25.27
C ARG A 7 -55.81 -27.55 -24.12
N ALA A 8 -55.13 -26.46 -24.48
CA ALA A 8 -54.93 -25.26 -23.68
C ALA A 8 -56.18 -24.37 -23.62
N VAL A 9 -56.37 -23.61 -22.53
CA VAL A 9 -57.26 -22.44 -22.43
C VAL A 9 -56.65 -21.39 -21.47
N MET A 10 -56.77 -20.12 -21.86
CA MET A 10 -56.42 -18.87 -21.16
C MET A 10 -57.38 -18.50 -20.01
N GLY A 11 -56.84 -17.79 -19.01
CA GLY A 11 -57.53 -16.83 -18.10
C GLY A 11 -58.42 -17.45 -17.00
N PRO A 12 -58.76 -16.75 -15.88
CA PRO A 12 -59.00 -15.30 -15.84
C PRO A 12 -58.66 -14.54 -14.51
N THR A 13 -58.77 -13.20 -14.60
CA THR A 13 -59.33 -12.23 -13.62
C THR A 13 -58.82 -12.06 -12.18
N SER A 14 -58.53 -10.79 -11.89
CA SER A 14 -58.33 -10.13 -10.61
C SER A 14 -59.45 -10.34 -9.57
N ARG A 15 -59.06 -10.50 -8.28
CA ARG A 15 -59.87 -10.12 -7.12
C ARG A 15 -58.96 -9.60 -6.00
N ALA A 16 -59.19 -8.34 -5.61
CA ALA A 16 -58.63 -7.73 -4.42
C ALA A 16 -59.27 -8.29 -3.16
N VAL A 17 -58.47 -8.66 -2.15
CA VAL A 17 -58.89 -8.75 -0.75
C VAL A 17 -57.73 -8.32 0.13
N SER A 18 -57.93 -7.23 0.86
CA SER A 18 -57.07 -6.69 1.92
C SER A 18 -56.99 -7.65 3.10
N ARG A 19 -55.79 -8.07 3.55
CA ARG A 19 -55.54 -8.55 4.92
C ARG A 19 -54.09 -8.27 5.36
N LEU A 20 -53.99 -7.34 6.31
CA LEU A 20 -53.17 -7.33 7.53
C LEU A 20 -51.81 -8.06 7.53
N SER A 21 -50.76 -7.28 7.80
CA SER A 21 -49.42 -7.72 8.21
C SER A 21 -49.44 -8.57 9.49
N PRO A 22 -48.47 -9.49 9.64
CA PRO A 22 -47.90 -9.80 10.94
C PRO A 22 -46.47 -9.23 11.04
N ALA A 23 -46.29 -8.33 12.00
CA ALA A 23 -45.00 -7.85 12.45
C ALA A 23 -44.19 -9.02 13.05
N TYR A 24 -43.02 -9.31 12.48
CA TYR A 24 -42.04 -10.20 13.12
C TYR A 24 -41.17 -9.37 14.07
N ARG A 25 -41.41 -9.55 15.36
CA ARG A 25 -40.76 -8.86 16.48
C ARG A 25 -39.54 -9.67 16.93
N MET A 26 -38.35 -9.38 16.41
CA MET A 26 -37.10 -9.80 17.08
C MET A 26 -36.66 -8.75 18.09
N ARG A 27 -37.15 -8.89 19.32
CA ARG A 27 -36.54 -8.31 20.52
C ARG A 27 -35.73 -9.42 21.18
N GLY A 28 -34.44 -9.18 21.43
CA GLY A 28 -33.66 -9.93 22.40
C GLY A 28 -32.58 -10.83 21.79
N ARG A 29 -31.44 -10.24 21.40
CA ARG A 29 -30.14 -10.93 21.41
C ARG A 29 -28.89 -10.03 21.43
N THR A 30 -29.06 -8.73 21.67
CA THR A 30 -27.95 -7.75 21.73
C THR A 30 -27.57 -7.28 23.14
N ARG A 31 -28.21 -7.80 24.20
CA ARG A 31 -27.86 -7.46 25.60
C ARG A 31 -27.02 -8.50 26.34
N ALA A 32 -26.82 -9.69 25.76
CA ALA A 32 -26.04 -10.75 26.42
C ALA A 32 -24.52 -10.59 26.27
N LEU A 33 -24.03 -9.86 25.26
CA LEU A 33 -22.58 -9.67 25.04
C LEU A 33 -21.98 -8.46 25.77
N HIS A 34 -22.80 -7.51 26.22
CA HIS A 34 -22.33 -6.34 26.97
C HIS A 34 -22.21 -6.59 28.49
N LEU A 35 -22.86 -7.63 29.04
CA LEU A 35 -22.76 -7.94 30.47
C LEU A 35 -21.64 -8.93 30.82
N ALA A 36 -21.08 -9.67 29.86
CA ALA A 36 -20.01 -10.63 30.12
C ALA A 36 -18.61 -9.98 30.26
N VAL A 37 -18.41 -8.79 29.69
CA VAL A 37 -17.11 -8.07 29.73
C VAL A 37 -16.94 -7.23 30.99
N LEU A 38 -18.03 -6.83 31.66
CA LEU A 38 -18.00 -6.01 32.88
C LEU A 38 -17.90 -6.84 34.18
N ALA A 39 -18.10 -8.16 34.15
CA ALA A 39 -18.07 -9.01 35.35
C ALA A 39 -16.68 -9.58 35.68
N ALA A 40 -15.67 -9.43 34.81
CA ALA A 40 -14.32 -9.95 35.05
C ALA A 40 -13.32 -8.92 35.62
N CYS A 41 -13.73 -7.66 35.82
CA CYS A 41 -12.87 -6.59 36.36
C CYS A 41 -13.12 -6.27 37.86
N ALA A 42 -13.89 -7.08 38.58
CA ALA A 42 -14.26 -6.80 39.98
C ALA A 42 -13.81 -7.88 40.98
N VAL A 43 -12.72 -8.62 40.71
CA VAL A 43 -12.08 -9.52 41.69
C VAL A 43 -10.56 -9.53 41.49
N SER A 44 -9.90 -8.42 41.82
CA SER A 44 -8.47 -8.39 42.20
C SER A 44 -8.16 -7.00 42.76
N GLY A 45 -8.29 -6.85 44.08
CA GLY A 45 -7.90 -5.63 44.79
C GLY A 45 -6.39 -5.47 44.83
N VAL A 46 -5.78 -5.03 43.74
CA VAL A 46 -4.37 -4.61 43.70
C VAL A 46 -4.33 -3.15 43.29
N THR A 47 -3.92 -2.32 44.25
CA THR A 47 -3.65 -0.90 44.07
C THR A 47 -2.35 -0.71 43.28
N SER A 48 -2.39 0.18 42.30
CA SER A 48 -1.25 0.58 41.46
C SER A 48 -0.16 1.31 42.27
N PRO A 49 1.14 1.00 42.08
CA PRO A 49 2.21 1.87 42.50
C PRO A 49 2.99 2.37 41.27
N TRP A 50 2.51 3.44 40.62
CA TRP A 50 3.35 4.23 39.71
C TRP A 50 3.00 5.71 39.82
N GLN A 51 3.51 6.31 40.90
CA GLN A 51 3.64 7.75 41.05
C GLN A 51 4.82 8.02 41.98
N ALA A 52 6.03 8.11 41.42
CA ALA A 52 7.12 8.93 41.95
C ALA A 52 8.31 8.94 40.98
N TYR A 53 8.99 10.09 40.95
CA TYR A 53 10.30 10.39 40.36
C TYR A 53 10.31 11.11 39.00
N ALA A 54 10.02 12.42 39.08
CA ALA A 54 10.87 13.43 38.46
C ALA A 54 11.57 14.20 39.59
N THR A 55 12.92 14.21 39.60
CA THR A 55 13.82 15.36 39.85
C THR A 55 15.23 14.91 40.27
N GLU A 56 16.21 15.54 39.61
CA GLU A 56 17.61 15.79 40.02
C GLU A 56 18.61 14.62 40.15
N SER A 57 19.57 14.57 39.21
CA SER A 57 20.97 14.74 39.60
C SER A 57 21.80 15.29 38.43
N THR A 58 22.50 16.38 38.71
CA THR A 58 23.57 17.01 37.92
C THR A 58 24.93 16.36 38.22
N SER A 59 25.90 16.58 37.31
CA SER A 59 27.31 16.14 37.34
C SER A 59 27.53 14.66 36.96
N ASN A 60 28.49 14.25 36.13
CA ASN A 60 29.81 14.80 35.85
C ASN A 60 30.20 14.51 34.38
N VAL A 61 30.83 15.50 33.76
CA VAL A 61 31.48 15.40 32.45
C VAL A 61 32.86 14.76 32.62
N SER A 62 33.20 13.80 31.76
CA SER A 62 34.58 13.42 31.49
C SER A 62 34.72 13.06 30.01
N ALA A 63 35.45 13.92 29.29
CA ALA A 63 35.77 13.81 27.89
C ALA A 63 36.91 12.80 27.64
N PRO A 64 36.93 12.08 26.51
CA PRO A 64 38.14 11.44 26.00
C PRO A 64 38.97 12.41 25.12
N PRO A 65 40.30 12.20 25.02
CA PRO A 65 41.24 13.18 24.46
C PRO A 65 41.27 13.21 22.92
N ALA A 66 41.62 14.40 22.41
CA ALA A 66 41.85 14.72 21.01
C ALA A 66 43.29 14.40 20.57
N ALA A 67 43.44 13.90 19.33
CA ALA A 67 44.62 13.92 18.45
C ALA A 67 44.27 13.10 17.19
N ASN A 68 44.57 13.41 15.92
CA ASN A 68 45.33 14.46 15.26
C ASN A 68 44.76 14.62 13.83
N ALA A 69 44.61 15.85 13.36
CA ALA A 69 44.43 16.18 11.95
C ALA A 69 45.76 16.70 11.38
N PRO A 70 46.07 16.44 10.10
CA PRO A 70 46.93 17.35 9.36
C PRO A 70 46.25 17.89 8.08
N ALA A 71 46.17 19.23 8.06
CA ALA A 71 46.39 20.17 6.97
C ALA A 71 46.11 19.78 5.50
N ALA A 72 45.22 20.57 4.88
CA ALA A 72 45.37 21.09 3.52
C ALA A 72 45.47 22.63 3.63
N PRO A 73 46.27 23.33 2.80
CA PRO A 73 45.75 23.72 1.48
C PRO A 73 46.81 23.89 0.38
N SER A 74 46.39 23.73 -0.88
CA SER A 74 46.89 24.56 -2.01
C SER A 74 46.10 24.28 -3.30
N THR A 75 45.49 25.32 -3.84
CA THR A 75 45.22 25.52 -5.27
C THR A 75 45.90 26.86 -5.63
N PRO A 76 46.45 27.03 -6.84
CA PRO A 76 45.60 27.44 -7.97
C PRO A 76 46.07 26.91 -9.33
N SER A 77 45.15 26.81 -10.29
CA SER A 77 45.21 27.51 -11.60
C SER A 77 44.30 26.86 -12.66
N THR A 78 43.44 27.70 -13.22
CA THR A 78 42.58 27.50 -14.39
C THR A 78 43.41 27.57 -15.68
N PRO A 79 42.95 26.97 -16.79
CA PRO A 79 42.78 27.80 -17.98
C PRO A 79 41.47 27.56 -18.76
N SER A 80 40.80 28.68 -19.00
CA SER A 80 40.15 29.16 -20.23
C SER A 80 39.47 28.20 -21.22
N ALA A 81 38.19 28.48 -21.42
CA ALA A 81 37.35 28.08 -22.56
C ALA A 81 37.77 28.73 -23.89
N PRO A 82 37.47 28.12 -25.05
CA PRO A 82 37.43 28.82 -26.32
C PRO A 82 36.00 29.25 -26.69
N LYS A 83 35.82 30.57 -26.69
CA LYS A 83 35.25 31.43 -27.75
C LYS A 83 34.07 30.89 -28.59
N LEU A 84 32.90 31.51 -28.39
CA LEU A 84 31.82 31.59 -29.37
C LEU A 84 32.29 32.30 -30.64
N GLU A 85 32.03 31.70 -31.80
CA GLU A 85 32.06 32.39 -33.10
C GLU A 85 30.64 32.66 -33.59
N ALA A 86 30.50 33.87 -34.14
CA ALA A 86 29.26 34.50 -34.55
C ALA A 86 28.78 34.05 -35.93
N ALA A 87 27.46 34.13 -36.11
CA ALA A 87 26.80 34.08 -37.40
C ALA A 87 27.18 35.28 -38.30
N PRO A 88 27.10 35.13 -39.63
CA PRO A 88 26.84 36.25 -40.52
C PRO A 88 25.42 36.19 -41.09
N SER A 89 24.80 37.36 -41.01
CA SER A 89 23.61 37.81 -41.74
C SER A 89 23.96 38.11 -43.20
N ALA A 90 23.05 37.79 -44.14
CA ALA A 90 22.93 38.43 -45.45
C ALA A 90 21.50 38.16 -46.00
N ALA A 91 20.66 39.20 -46.11
CA ALA A 91 20.28 39.88 -47.37
C ALA A 91 19.40 39.01 -48.30
N SER A 92 18.08 39.20 -48.32
CA SER A 92 17.33 40.14 -49.18
C SER A 92 17.59 39.97 -50.68
N GLY A 93 16.65 39.32 -51.38
CA GLY A 93 16.61 39.24 -52.84
C GLY A 93 15.18 38.96 -53.31
N ALA A 94 14.48 40.01 -53.73
CA ALA A 94 13.16 39.96 -54.33
C ALA A 94 13.19 39.36 -55.73
N SER A 95 12.14 38.63 -56.13
CA SER A 95 11.62 38.56 -57.51
C SER A 95 10.27 37.81 -57.53
N ALA A 96 9.21 38.51 -57.93
CA ALA A 96 7.99 37.92 -58.49
C ALA A 96 8.12 37.93 -60.03
N PRO A 97 7.28 37.20 -60.80
CA PRO A 97 5.94 37.72 -61.06
C PRO A 97 4.80 36.69 -61.26
N SER A 98 3.58 37.24 -61.19
CA SER A 98 2.36 36.92 -61.96
C SER A 98 1.75 35.52 -61.91
N ASN A 99 0.55 35.41 -61.32
CA ASN A 99 -0.66 35.26 -62.12
C ASN A 99 -1.94 35.58 -61.34
N ALA A 100 -2.83 36.31 -62.00
CA ALA A 100 -4.11 36.77 -61.51
C ALA A 100 -5.17 35.65 -61.58
N GLY A 101 -5.93 35.50 -60.50
CA GLY A 101 -7.11 34.65 -60.42
C GLY A 101 -8.13 35.31 -59.50
N SER A 102 -9.26 35.73 -60.09
CA SER A 102 -10.42 36.38 -59.49
C SER A 102 -11.03 35.60 -58.32
N ALA A 103 -11.23 36.25 -57.17
CA ALA A 103 -12.04 35.74 -56.07
C ALA A 103 -12.90 36.86 -55.43
N THR A 104 -14.19 36.56 -55.30
CA THR A 104 -15.30 37.34 -54.73
C THR A 104 -15.04 37.75 -53.26
N PRO A 105 -15.58 38.88 -52.75
CA PRO A 105 -15.32 39.31 -51.38
C PRO A 105 -16.12 38.45 -50.36
N PRO A 106 -15.55 38.09 -49.20
CA PRO A 106 -16.27 37.36 -48.16
C PRO A 106 -17.22 38.29 -47.38
N THR A 107 -18.38 37.76 -47.04
CA THR A 107 -19.35 38.33 -46.09
C THR A 107 -18.77 38.40 -44.67
N PRO A 108 -19.19 39.37 -43.83
CA PRO A 108 -18.68 39.49 -42.47
C PRO A 108 -19.17 38.34 -41.60
N VAL A 109 -18.22 37.61 -40.99
CA VAL A 109 -18.49 36.54 -40.01
C VAL A 109 -18.85 37.20 -38.68
N THR A 110 -20.10 37.01 -38.24
CA THR A 110 -20.54 37.36 -36.89
C THR A 110 -19.77 36.50 -35.87
N ALA A 111 -19.08 37.14 -34.94
CA ALA A 111 -18.34 36.46 -33.88
C ALA A 111 -19.32 35.63 -33.01
N ARG A 112 -19.15 34.31 -32.99
CA ARG A 112 -19.83 33.42 -32.04
C ARG A 112 -19.18 33.57 -30.66
N THR A 113 -19.97 33.94 -29.67
CA THR A 113 -19.61 33.89 -28.25
C THR A 113 -19.14 32.47 -27.88
N PRO A 114 -18.01 32.29 -27.17
CA PRO A 114 -17.57 30.97 -26.73
C PRO A 114 -18.61 30.38 -25.77
N ALA A 115 -18.95 29.11 -25.98
CA ALA A 115 -19.83 28.37 -25.09
C ALA A 115 -19.22 28.30 -23.68
N PRO A 116 -20.03 28.37 -22.61
CA PRO A 116 -19.53 28.28 -21.24
C PRO A 116 -18.81 26.95 -21.04
N THR A 117 -17.60 27.02 -20.47
CA THR A 117 -16.82 25.85 -20.05
C THR A 117 -17.68 25.01 -19.10
N PRO A 118 -17.83 23.69 -19.34
CA PRO A 118 -18.55 22.84 -18.40
C PRO A 118 -17.85 22.88 -17.03
N PRO A 119 -18.60 22.82 -15.93
CA PRO A 119 -18.02 22.81 -14.60
C PRO A 119 -17.04 21.63 -14.48
N PRO A 120 -15.95 21.80 -13.71
CA PRO A 120 -15.03 20.70 -13.45
C PRO A 120 -15.83 19.51 -12.88
N PRO A 121 -15.48 18.26 -13.27
CA PRO A 121 -16.14 17.10 -12.70
C PRO A 121 -16.01 17.14 -11.18
N PRO A 122 -17.03 16.65 -10.45
CA PRO A 122 -16.95 16.60 -9.00
C PRO A 122 -15.67 15.87 -8.59
N PRO A 123 -14.98 16.30 -7.51
CA PRO A 123 -13.84 15.58 -6.99
C PRO A 123 -14.25 14.12 -6.75
N PHE A 124 -13.43 13.19 -7.24
CA PHE A 124 -13.64 11.77 -7.06
C PHE A 124 -13.83 11.48 -5.57
N MET A 125 -15.02 11.03 -5.22
CA MET A 125 -15.33 10.42 -3.94
C MET A 125 -14.84 8.98 -4.07
N PRO A 126 -13.83 8.53 -3.29
CA PRO A 126 -13.43 7.13 -3.30
C PRO A 126 -14.69 6.29 -3.13
N ASN A 127 -14.89 5.36 -4.07
CA ASN A 127 -16.07 4.53 -4.16
C ASN A 127 -16.44 4.07 -2.74
N GLN A 128 -17.63 4.43 -2.24
CA GLN A 128 -18.11 4.08 -0.89
C GLN A 128 -18.19 2.55 -0.66
N GLN A 129 -17.90 1.76 -1.70
CA GLN A 129 -17.66 0.32 -1.64
C GLN A 129 -16.26 -0.08 -1.15
N LEU A 130 -15.35 0.86 -0.87
CA LEU A 130 -14.24 0.62 0.06
C LEU A 130 -14.86 0.48 1.45
N ARG A 131 -15.27 -0.74 1.79
CA ARG A 131 -15.53 -1.09 3.18
C ARG A 131 -14.20 -0.93 3.92
N TYR A 132 -14.01 0.21 4.56
CA TYR A 132 -13.11 0.30 5.70
C TYR A 132 -13.60 -0.75 6.70
N GLY A 133 -12.78 -1.77 6.93
CA GLY A 133 -13.14 -2.96 7.67
C GLY A 133 -13.94 -2.64 8.93
N GLY A 134 -15.11 -3.27 9.09
CA GLY A 134 -15.96 -3.18 10.28
C GLY A 134 -15.38 -3.90 11.51
N TYR A 135 -14.06 -4.09 11.55
CA TYR A 135 -13.34 -5.01 12.42
C TYR A 135 -12.62 -4.30 13.58
N ALA A 136 -13.11 -3.11 13.96
CA ALA A 136 -12.65 -2.42 15.16
C ALA A 136 -12.68 -3.34 16.40
N VAL A 137 -13.59 -4.32 16.44
CA VAL A 137 -13.72 -5.28 17.54
C VAL A 137 -12.47 -6.15 17.73
N PHE A 138 -11.92 -6.74 16.66
CA PHE A 138 -10.75 -7.64 16.79
C PHE A 138 -9.45 -6.88 16.99
N ARG A 139 -9.33 -5.72 16.35
CA ARG A 139 -8.22 -4.80 16.56
C ARG A 139 -8.12 -4.39 18.05
N ASN A 140 -9.23 -4.20 18.76
CA ASN A 140 -9.15 -3.80 20.17
C ASN A 140 -8.59 -4.86 21.13
N LEU A 141 -8.37 -6.10 20.69
CA LEU A 141 -7.79 -7.17 21.52
C LEU A 141 -6.28 -7.04 21.69
N ILE A 142 -5.60 -6.40 20.74
CA ILE A 142 -4.14 -6.27 20.70
C ILE A 142 -3.80 -4.78 20.57
N PRO A 143 -3.24 -4.14 21.62
CA PRO A 143 -2.80 -2.75 21.54
C PRO A 143 -1.73 -2.56 20.46
N SER A 144 -1.90 -1.57 19.58
CA SER A 144 -0.91 -1.29 18.53
C SER A 144 0.50 -1.05 19.05
N PRO A 145 0.73 -0.28 20.15
CA PRO A 145 2.08 -0.07 20.66
C PRO A 145 2.79 -1.36 21.10
N MET A 146 2.02 -2.33 21.63
CA MET A 146 2.56 -3.62 22.01
C MET A 146 3.04 -4.39 20.77
N LEU A 147 2.22 -4.44 19.72
CA LEU A 147 2.59 -5.12 18.48
C LEU A 147 3.76 -4.43 17.76
N GLU A 148 3.82 -3.10 17.80
CA GLU A 148 4.93 -2.31 17.26
C GLU A 148 6.24 -2.58 18.02
N ALA A 149 6.20 -2.68 19.36
CA ALA A 149 7.37 -3.03 20.17
C ALA A 149 7.86 -4.46 19.88
N GLN A 150 6.94 -5.43 19.82
CA GLN A 150 7.27 -6.81 19.50
C GLN A 150 7.81 -6.96 18.06
N SER A 151 7.27 -6.19 17.11
CA SER A 151 7.77 -6.15 15.73
C SER A 151 9.18 -5.57 15.63
N ALA A 152 9.51 -4.58 16.46
CA ALA A 152 10.86 -4.04 16.53
C ALA A 152 11.84 -5.07 17.11
N GLU A 153 11.46 -5.79 18.17
CA GLU A 153 12.29 -6.85 18.74
C GLU A 153 12.52 -7.99 17.73
N GLU A 154 11.47 -8.42 17.03
CA GLU A 154 11.57 -9.44 15.98
C GLU A 154 12.51 -9.01 14.85
N PHE A 155 12.36 -7.77 14.36
CA PHE A 155 13.24 -7.22 13.35
C PHE A 155 14.71 -7.25 13.79
N ASP A 156 14.98 -6.85 15.03
CA ASP A 156 16.32 -6.87 15.59
C ASP A 156 16.88 -8.30 15.71
N GLN A 157 16.04 -9.27 16.09
CA GLN A 157 16.43 -10.68 16.14
C GLN A 157 16.76 -11.22 14.75
N ILE A 158 15.94 -10.92 13.73
CA ILE A 158 16.19 -11.28 12.34
C ILE A 158 17.50 -10.66 11.85
N ALA A 159 17.72 -9.37 12.09
CA ALA A 159 18.91 -8.65 11.65
C ALA A 159 20.18 -9.22 12.30
N ARG A 160 20.19 -9.37 13.64
CA ARG A 160 21.33 -9.97 14.37
C ARG A 160 21.60 -11.41 13.97
N GLY A 161 20.54 -12.22 13.82
CA GLY A 161 20.67 -13.61 13.38
C GLY A 161 21.25 -13.71 11.97
N ALA A 162 20.78 -12.86 11.05
CA ALA A 162 21.33 -12.78 9.71
C ALA A 162 22.78 -12.27 9.70
N GLU A 163 23.14 -11.29 10.52
CA GLU A 163 24.51 -10.79 10.66
C GLU A 163 25.45 -11.89 11.17
N HIS A 164 25.08 -12.59 12.25
CA HIS A 164 25.85 -13.71 12.80
C HIS A 164 26.07 -14.83 11.76
N MET A 165 25.08 -15.08 10.91
CA MET A 165 25.16 -16.05 9.82
C MET A 165 25.80 -15.49 8.53
N SER A 166 26.34 -14.27 8.55
CA SER A 166 26.89 -13.56 7.37
C SER A 166 25.89 -13.43 6.21
N ARG A 167 24.60 -13.44 6.53
CA ARG A 167 23.47 -13.29 5.60
C ARG A 167 22.90 -11.88 5.56
N LEU A 168 23.29 -10.96 6.44
CA LEU A 168 22.87 -9.57 6.31
C LEU A 168 23.69 -8.86 5.21
N TYR A 169 23.02 -8.17 4.29
CA TYR A 169 23.72 -7.26 3.37
C TYR A 169 24.14 -5.99 4.13
N PRO A 170 25.40 -5.51 3.98
CA PRO A 170 25.82 -4.26 4.61
C PRO A 170 25.10 -3.06 3.98
N SER A 171 24.96 -1.96 4.72
CA SER A 171 24.29 -0.73 4.26
C SER A 171 24.91 -0.11 2.99
N SER A 172 26.18 -0.42 2.71
CA SER A 172 26.87 0.03 1.50
C SER A 172 26.49 -0.75 0.24
N ASP A 173 25.84 -1.92 0.38
CA ASP A 173 25.48 -2.82 -0.72
C ASP A 173 24.43 -2.18 -1.66
N ALA A 174 24.52 -2.50 -2.95
CA ALA A 174 23.61 -1.97 -3.96
C ALA A 174 22.15 -2.37 -3.71
N HIS A 175 21.90 -3.58 -3.19
CA HIS A 175 20.54 -4.02 -2.85
C HIS A 175 19.94 -3.14 -1.75
N VAL A 176 20.69 -2.90 -0.67
CA VAL A 176 20.23 -2.09 0.47
C VAL A 176 19.99 -0.66 0.04
N LYS A 177 20.95 -0.04 -0.68
CA LYS A 177 20.80 1.33 -1.20
C LYS A 177 19.59 1.49 -2.10
N ARG A 178 19.34 0.51 -2.98
CA ARG A 178 18.19 0.53 -3.89
C ARG A 178 16.87 0.46 -3.11
N VAL A 179 16.74 -0.48 -2.17
CA VAL A 179 15.53 -0.62 -1.34
C VAL A 179 15.33 0.65 -0.50
N GLN A 180 16.38 1.15 0.16
CA GLN A 180 16.33 2.38 0.96
C GLN A 180 15.84 3.57 0.14
N ALA A 181 16.43 3.81 -1.04
CA ALA A 181 16.04 4.92 -1.89
C ALA A 181 14.57 4.85 -2.34
N ILE A 182 14.02 3.65 -2.50
CA ILE A 182 12.60 3.46 -2.80
C ILE A 182 11.74 3.75 -1.58
N VAL A 183 12.07 3.17 -0.42
CA VAL A 183 11.33 3.40 0.84
C VAL A 183 11.32 4.89 1.20
N ASP A 184 12.45 5.59 1.08
CA ASP A 184 12.57 7.03 1.36
C ASP A 184 11.60 7.87 0.52
N LYS A 185 11.31 7.45 -0.72
CA LYS A 185 10.31 8.10 -1.58
C LYS A 185 8.86 7.74 -1.20
N LEU A 186 8.63 6.54 -0.66
CA LEU A 186 7.29 6.07 -0.28
C LEU A 186 6.82 6.66 1.05
N VAL A 187 7.71 6.72 2.06
CA VAL A 187 7.37 7.10 3.45
C VAL A 187 6.62 8.45 3.55
N PRO A 188 7.00 9.54 2.85
CA PRO A 188 6.28 10.81 2.94
C PRO A 188 4.79 10.72 2.57
N TYR A 189 4.42 9.81 1.66
CA TYR A 189 3.03 9.60 1.24
C TYR A 189 2.28 8.58 2.11
N SER A 190 3.00 7.88 2.98
CA SER A 190 2.49 6.84 3.87
C SER A 190 1.82 7.45 5.13
N LEU A 191 2.31 8.59 5.61
CA LEU A 191 1.97 9.18 6.92
C LEU A 191 0.49 9.55 7.10
N LYS A 192 -0.25 9.80 6.01
CA LYS A 192 -1.68 10.15 6.07
C LYS A 192 -2.58 8.95 6.37
N TRP A 193 -2.06 7.73 6.23
CA TRP A 193 -2.85 6.49 6.33
C TRP A 193 -2.83 5.89 7.74
N ASN A 194 -1.92 6.35 8.61
CA ASN A 194 -1.85 5.98 10.02
C ASN A 194 -1.08 7.07 10.79
N ASP A 195 -1.74 7.74 11.75
CA ASP A 195 -1.11 8.82 12.52
C ASP A 195 0.13 8.37 13.32
N ARG A 196 0.18 7.11 13.76
CA ARG A 196 1.34 6.58 14.49
C ARG A 196 2.57 6.45 13.60
N ALA A 197 2.38 6.29 12.29
CA ALA A 197 3.48 6.20 11.32
C ALA A 197 4.39 7.43 11.29
N LYS A 198 3.90 8.58 11.77
CA LYS A 198 4.69 9.81 11.96
C LYS A 198 5.82 9.62 12.99
N ASN A 199 5.66 8.69 13.92
CA ASN A 199 6.63 8.38 14.98
C ASN A 199 7.30 7.01 14.78
N TRP A 200 7.01 6.30 13.68
CA TRP A 200 7.65 5.03 13.37
C TRP A 200 9.11 5.23 12.98
N LYS A 201 9.95 4.27 13.38
CA LYS A 201 11.34 4.19 12.94
C LYS A 201 11.40 3.26 11.74
N TRP A 202 11.56 3.84 10.56
CA TRP A 202 11.63 3.09 9.31
C TRP A 202 13.02 2.46 9.17
N ASP A 203 13.09 1.14 9.40
CA ASP A 203 14.34 0.37 9.33
C ASP A 203 14.23 -0.72 8.27
N ILE A 204 15.35 -1.02 7.61
CA ILE A 204 15.40 -1.94 6.48
C ILE A 204 16.49 -2.99 6.72
N ALA A 205 16.13 -4.26 6.60
CA ALA A 205 17.08 -5.37 6.56
C ALA A 205 16.95 -6.10 5.22
N VAL A 206 18.04 -6.19 4.47
CA VAL A 206 18.09 -7.01 3.26
C VAL A 206 18.94 -8.25 3.53
N LEU A 207 18.36 -9.42 3.33
CA LEU A 207 18.95 -10.70 3.69
C LEU A 207 19.41 -11.45 2.44
N ARG A 208 20.64 -11.99 2.46
CA ARG A 208 21.14 -13.02 1.53
C ARG A 208 20.40 -14.33 1.80
N SER A 209 19.25 -14.47 1.16
CA SER A 209 18.45 -15.70 1.15
C SER A 209 17.93 -15.94 -0.27
N PRO A 210 17.86 -17.20 -0.73
CA PRO A 210 17.22 -17.54 -2.00
C PRO A 210 15.69 -17.38 -1.97
N ASP A 211 15.08 -17.08 -0.83
CA ASP A 211 13.62 -16.98 -0.70
C ASP A 211 13.06 -15.74 -1.39
N ILE A 212 11.88 -15.88 -1.98
CA ILE A 212 11.13 -14.78 -2.59
C ILE A 212 10.15 -14.25 -1.54
N ARG A 213 10.64 -13.33 -0.71
CA ARG A 213 9.88 -12.75 0.40
C ARG A 213 10.22 -11.29 0.62
N VAL A 214 9.21 -10.54 1.02
CA VAL A 214 9.31 -9.17 1.54
C VAL A 214 8.13 -8.95 2.48
N TYR A 215 8.30 -8.14 3.51
CA TYR A 215 7.20 -7.69 4.36
C TYR A 215 7.58 -6.40 5.08
N CYS A 216 6.57 -5.67 5.55
CA CYS A 216 6.70 -4.56 6.47
C CYS A 216 5.95 -4.90 7.76
N LEU A 217 6.68 -5.07 8.85
CA LEU A 217 6.08 -5.24 10.17
C LEU A 217 5.58 -3.89 10.71
N PRO A 218 4.61 -3.90 11.65
CA PRO A 218 4.20 -2.73 12.41
C PRO A 218 5.41 -1.95 12.97
N GLY A 219 5.31 -0.61 12.93
CA GLY A 219 6.42 0.25 13.36
C GLY A 219 7.45 0.56 12.27
N GLY A 220 7.20 0.16 11.01
CA GLY A 220 8.03 0.51 9.86
C GLY A 220 9.24 -0.38 9.65
N LYS A 221 9.18 -1.65 10.06
CA LYS A 221 10.30 -2.60 9.94
C LYS A 221 10.19 -3.41 8.67
N ILE A 222 11.03 -3.13 7.68
CA ILE A 222 10.96 -3.74 6.36
C ILE A 222 12.06 -4.78 6.23
N VAL A 223 11.69 -6.02 5.89
CA VAL A 223 12.67 -7.08 5.61
C VAL A 223 12.50 -7.55 4.17
N VAL A 224 13.59 -7.60 3.43
CA VAL A 224 13.64 -8.03 2.02
C VAL A 224 14.58 -9.22 1.88
N TYR A 225 14.12 -10.30 1.26
CA TYR A 225 14.94 -11.49 1.02
C TYR A 225 15.53 -11.42 -0.39
N GLY A 226 16.80 -11.79 -0.53
CA GLY A 226 17.57 -11.67 -1.77
C GLY A 226 16.90 -12.31 -2.98
N GLY A 227 16.20 -13.43 -2.82
CA GLY A 227 15.44 -14.07 -3.90
C GLY A 227 14.38 -13.16 -4.52
N MET A 228 13.78 -12.23 -3.76
CA MET A 228 12.90 -11.20 -4.30
C MET A 228 13.63 -10.28 -5.29
N LEU A 229 14.89 -9.93 -5.01
CA LEU A 229 15.66 -9.02 -5.86
C LEU A 229 16.36 -9.78 -7.00
N ASP A 230 16.93 -10.94 -6.71
CA ASP A 230 17.84 -11.67 -7.59
C ASP A 230 17.13 -12.66 -8.50
N LYS A 231 16.03 -13.28 -8.05
CA LYS A 231 15.28 -14.27 -8.84
C LYS A 231 14.10 -13.63 -9.58
N VAL A 232 13.32 -12.80 -8.89
CA VAL A 232 12.17 -12.11 -9.52
C VAL A 232 12.65 -10.95 -10.39
N LYS A 233 13.75 -10.29 -10.00
CA LYS A 233 14.33 -9.13 -10.71
C LYS A 233 13.29 -8.05 -11.02
N PRO A 234 12.54 -7.56 -10.02
CA PRO A 234 11.62 -6.46 -10.23
C PRO A 234 12.42 -5.22 -10.65
N ASN A 235 11.90 -4.44 -11.59
CA ASN A 235 12.40 -3.09 -11.84
C ASN A 235 11.94 -2.13 -10.72
N ASP A 236 12.36 -0.87 -10.75
CA ASP A 236 12.06 0.07 -9.65
C ASP A 236 10.57 0.41 -9.52
N ASN A 237 9.81 0.43 -10.62
CA ASN A 237 8.35 0.59 -10.54
C ASN A 237 7.72 -0.63 -9.86
N GLU A 238 8.12 -1.83 -10.26
CA GLU A 238 7.63 -3.08 -9.67
C GLU A 238 7.98 -3.18 -8.18
N LEU A 239 9.23 -2.86 -7.81
CA LEU A 239 9.67 -2.89 -6.42
C LEU A 239 9.01 -1.77 -5.59
N GLY A 240 8.78 -0.59 -6.17
CA GLY A 240 8.01 0.48 -5.54
C GLY A 240 6.56 0.10 -5.26
N MET A 241 5.89 -0.56 -6.21
CA MET A 241 4.53 -1.08 -6.02
C MET A 241 4.48 -2.17 -4.94
N LEU A 242 5.46 -3.07 -4.92
CA LEU A 242 5.58 -4.13 -3.92
C LEU A 242 5.79 -3.56 -2.51
N LEU A 243 6.76 -2.67 -2.34
CA LEU A 243 7.03 -2.06 -1.03
C LEU A 243 5.88 -1.17 -0.58
N GLY A 244 5.21 -0.46 -1.50
CA GLY A 244 3.99 0.29 -1.20
C GLY A 244 2.88 -0.61 -0.66
N HIS A 245 2.69 -1.80 -1.24
CA HIS A 245 1.72 -2.81 -0.78
C HIS A 245 2.05 -3.31 0.63
N GLU A 246 3.30 -3.69 0.90
CA GLU A 246 3.71 -4.12 2.25
C GLU A 246 3.57 -3.01 3.31
N ILE A 247 3.97 -1.79 2.96
CA ILE A 247 3.78 -0.61 3.81
C ILE A 247 2.28 -0.41 4.11
N ALA A 248 1.40 -0.61 3.14
CA ALA A 248 -0.04 -0.51 3.35
C ALA A 248 -0.56 -1.57 4.34
N HIS A 249 -0.08 -2.82 4.30
CA HIS A 249 -0.43 -3.83 5.32
C HIS A 249 -0.08 -3.36 6.73
N ALA A 250 1.12 -2.81 6.93
CA ALA A 250 1.54 -2.29 8.24
C ALA A 250 0.66 -1.11 8.68
N LEU A 251 0.45 -0.13 7.80
CA LEU A 251 -0.34 1.08 8.10
C LEU A 251 -1.78 0.74 8.47
N ARG A 252 -2.37 -0.24 7.79
CA ARG A 252 -3.75 -0.69 7.99
C ARG A 252 -3.90 -1.74 9.08
N GLU A 253 -2.78 -2.16 9.67
CA GLU A 253 -2.72 -3.07 10.81
C GLU A 253 -3.38 -4.42 10.51
N HIS A 254 -3.30 -4.89 9.27
CA HIS A 254 -3.89 -6.17 8.86
C HIS A 254 -3.37 -7.33 9.70
N ALA A 255 -2.06 -7.33 10.03
CA ALA A 255 -1.48 -8.33 10.92
C ALA A 255 -2.13 -8.33 12.31
N ARG A 256 -2.39 -7.13 12.88
CA ARG A 256 -3.02 -6.96 14.19
C ARG A 256 -4.45 -7.47 14.20
N GLU A 257 -5.17 -7.22 13.12
CA GLU A 257 -6.52 -7.72 12.92
C GLU A 257 -6.57 -9.25 12.83
N ARG A 258 -5.69 -9.86 12.04
CA ARG A 258 -5.55 -11.32 11.93
C ARG A 258 -5.25 -11.98 13.26
N LEU A 259 -4.30 -11.42 14.01
CA LEU A 259 -3.97 -11.90 15.35
C LEU A 259 -5.16 -11.77 16.31
N GLY A 260 -5.89 -10.64 16.25
CA GLY A 260 -7.09 -10.43 17.06
C GLY A 260 -8.21 -11.42 16.73
N GLU A 261 -8.42 -11.75 15.46
CA GLU A 261 -9.38 -12.77 15.04
C GLU A 261 -9.00 -14.16 15.57
N GLN A 262 -7.72 -14.53 15.48
CA GLN A 262 -7.23 -15.80 16.01
C GLN A 262 -7.40 -15.88 17.52
N GLN A 263 -7.10 -14.80 18.25
CA GLN A 263 -7.29 -14.72 19.69
C GLN A 263 -8.79 -14.81 20.07
N ALA A 264 -9.66 -14.14 19.32
CA ALA A 264 -11.11 -14.22 19.55
C ALA A 264 -11.66 -15.64 19.29
N ALA A 265 -11.15 -16.34 18.28
CA ALA A 265 -11.51 -17.72 17.99
C ALA A 265 -11.10 -18.66 19.13
N GLN A 266 -9.90 -18.49 19.69
CA GLN A 266 -9.41 -19.27 20.85
C GLN A 266 -10.27 -19.03 22.10
N LEU A 267 -10.63 -17.77 22.38
CA LEU A 267 -11.56 -17.43 23.46
C LEU A 267 -12.93 -18.11 23.26
N GLY A 268 -13.43 -18.12 22.03
CA GLY A 268 -14.70 -18.76 21.67
C GLY A 268 -14.68 -20.29 21.78
N SER A 269 -13.53 -20.93 21.63
CA SER A 269 -13.36 -22.39 21.78
C SER A 269 -13.12 -22.83 23.23
N GLY A 270 -13.08 -21.91 24.20
CA GLY A 270 -12.75 -22.22 25.59
C GLY A 270 -11.28 -22.57 25.82
N THR A 271 -10.43 -22.31 24.82
CA THR A 271 -8.97 -22.44 24.95
C THR A 271 -8.46 -21.20 25.66
N ILE A 272 -7.61 -21.36 26.67
CA ILE A 272 -6.93 -20.22 27.29
C ILE A 272 -6.05 -19.60 26.20
N PRO A 273 -6.29 -18.35 25.76
CA PRO A 273 -5.45 -17.74 24.76
C PRO A 273 -4.05 -17.66 25.33
N GLN A 274 -3.06 -18.07 24.54
CA GLN A 274 -1.68 -17.74 24.83
C GLN A 274 -1.58 -16.23 24.65
N LEU A 275 -1.77 -15.49 25.75
CA LEU A 275 -1.66 -14.05 25.74
C LEU A 275 -0.22 -13.72 25.36
N PHE A 276 -0.06 -12.92 24.31
CA PHE A 276 1.24 -12.52 23.75
C PHE A 276 2.22 -12.13 24.87
N GLY A 277 3.15 -13.03 25.21
CA GLY A 277 4.20 -12.80 26.20
C GLY A 277 3.85 -12.98 27.69
N LEU A 278 2.73 -13.60 28.06
CA LEU A 278 2.44 -13.95 29.47
C LEU A 278 2.49 -15.45 29.80
N ALA A 279 2.74 -16.32 28.82
CA ALA A 279 3.05 -17.72 29.04
C ALA A 279 4.57 -17.92 28.94
N ASP A 280 5.17 -18.24 30.09
CA ASP A 280 6.56 -18.65 30.31
C ASP A 280 7.67 -17.59 30.13
N LEU A 281 8.13 -17.04 31.25
CA LEU A 281 9.45 -16.39 31.39
C LEU A 281 10.61 -17.42 31.41
N GLY A 282 10.37 -18.67 30.99
CA GLY A 282 11.29 -19.81 31.20
C GLY A 282 11.80 -20.49 29.94
N GLU A 283 11.14 -20.37 28.80
CA GLU A 283 11.53 -21.01 27.54
C GLU A 283 11.55 -19.96 26.44
N ALA A 284 12.55 -20.02 25.55
CA ALA A 284 12.83 -18.99 24.55
C ALA A 284 11.52 -18.46 23.91
N PRO A 285 11.30 -17.12 23.87
CA PRO A 285 10.05 -16.59 23.35
C PRO A 285 9.99 -17.00 21.89
N LEU A 286 9.15 -17.99 21.58
CA LEU A 286 8.66 -18.22 20.24
C LEU A 286 7.78 -17.01 19.95
N GLY A 287 8.45 -15.90 19.62
CA GLY A 287 7.87 -14.59 19.47
C GLY A 287 6.78 -14.63 18.42
N ILE A 288 5.89 -13.65 18.48
CA ILE A 288 4.88 -13.42 17.44
C ILE A 288 5.46 -13.32 16.02
N GLY A 289 6.78 -13.20 15.88
CA GLY A 289 7.52 -13.13 14.65
C GLY A 289 7.17 -14.22 13.66
N THR A 290 7.29 -15.50 14.02
CA THR A 290 6.97 -16.60 13.09
C THR A 290 5.53 -16.52 12.60
N GLN A 291 4.60 -16.16 13.49
CA GLN A 291 3.20 -15.97 13.16
C GLN A 291 2.98 -14.77 12.21
N LEU A 292 3.66 -13.64 12.44
CA LEU A 292 3.65 -12.47 11.57
C LEU A 292 4.22 -12.77 10.17
N LEU A 293 5.23 -13.63 10.09
CA LEU A 293 5.84 -14.04 8.85
C LEU A 293 4.97 -15.02 8.06
N GLU A 294 4.23 -15.89 8.72
CA GLU A 294 3.41 -16.92 8.06
C GLU A 294 1.95 -16.49 7.82
N MET A 295 1.61 -15.24 8.16
CA MET A 295 0.27 -14.70 7.99
C MET A 295 -0.19 -14.74 6.53
N LYS A 296 -1.43 -15.21 6.37
CA LYS A 296 -2.19 -15.12 5.12
C LYS A 296 -3.27 -14.07 5.31
N TYR A 297 -3.29 -13.10 4.42
CA TYR A 297 -4.27 -12.03 4.44
C TYR A 297 -5.53 -12.42 3.68
N GLU A 298 -6.68 -11.85 4.07
CA GLU A 298 -7.91 -12.04 3.29
C GLU A 298 -7.93 -11.15 2.05
N ARG A 299 -8.85 -11.48 1.13
CA ARG A 299 -9.09 -10.70 -0.07
C ARG A 299 -9.39 -9.22 0.21
N ALA A 300 -10.06 -8.91 1.33
CA ALA A 300 -10.37 -7.54 1.71
C ALA A 300 -9.09 -6.77 2.07
N ASP A 301 -8.23 -7.36 2.92
CA ASP A 301 -6.92 -6.82 3.30
C ASP A 301 -6.05 -6.58 2.07
N GLU A 302 -5.96 -7.56 1.17
CA GLU A 302 -5.17 -7.45 -0.08
C GLU A 302 -5.71 -6.34 -0.99
N THR A 303 -7.02 -6.19 -1.08
CA THR A 303 -7.65 -5.11 -1.87
C THR A 303 -7.37 -3.74 -1.26
N GLU A 304 -7.45 -3.62 0.06
CA GLU A 304 -7.12 -2.36 0.77
C GLU A 304 -5.64 -2.03 0.60
N ALA A 305 -4.74 -3.02 0.73
CA ALA A 305 -3.32 -2.87 0.52
C ALA A 305 -2.95 -2.51 -0.93
N ASP A 306 -3.59 -3.13 -1.93
CA ASP A 306 -3.41 -2.76 -3.34
C ASP A 306 -3.79 -1.31 -3.62
N VAL A 307 -4.91 -0.83 -3.07
CA VAL A 307 -5.37 0.56 -3.26
C VAL A 307 -4.42 1.55 -2.60
N ILE A 308 -4.12 1.35 -1.32
CA ILE A 308 -3.33 2.28 -0.53
C ILE A 308 -1.87 2.25 -0.96
N GLY A 309 -1.32 1.06 -1.16
CA GLY A 309 0.04 0.88 -1.66
C GLY A 309 0.23 1.50 -3.04
N SER A 310 -0.75 1.35 -3.93
CA SER A 310 -0.72 2.00 -5.25
C SER A 310 -0.82 3.53 -5.15
N ASP A 311 -1.63 4.10 -4.25
CA ASP A 311 -1.68 5.56 -4.04
C ASP A 311 -0.33 6.09 -3.55
N ILE A 312 0.28 5.42 -2.57
CA ILE A 312 1.60 5.78 -2.03
C ILE A 312 2.66 5.70 -3.14
N ALA A 313 2.74 4.58 -3.84
CA ALA A 313 3.74 4.35 -4.88
C ALA A 313 3.56 5.28 -6.09
N SER A 314 2.32 5.50 -6.52
CA SER A 314 2.03 6.42 -7.63
C SER A 314 2.44 7.85 -7.30
N ARG A 315 2.17 8.32 -6.08
CA ARG A 315 2.61 9.65 -5.64
C ARG A 315 4.11 9.77 -5.49
N ALA A 316 4.79 8.67 -5.15
CA ALA A 316 6.24 8.57 -5.12
C ALA A 316 6.89 8.49 -6.52
N GLY A 317 6.08 8.48 -7.58
CA GLY A 317 6.56 8.46 -8.97
C GLY A 317 6.78 7.07 -9.55
N TYR A 318 6.19 6.02 -8.97
CA TYR A 318 6.20 4.67 -9.53
C TYR A 318 4.94 4.39 -10.35
N ASP A 319 5.11 3.78 -11.52
CA ASP A 319 3.99 3.51 -12.42
C ASP A 319 3.05 2.43 -11.86
N PRO A 320 1.76 2.72 -11.61
CA PRO A 320 0.83 1.76 -11.01
C PRO A 320 0.55 0.54 -11.87
N ARG A 321 0.83 0.61 -13.19
CA ARG A 321 0.70 -0.54 -14.10
C ARG A 321 1.74 -1.61 -13.79
N ALA A 322 2.84 -1.25 -13.13
CA ALA A 322 3.87 -2.19 -12.70
C ALA A 322 3.38 -3.21 -11.68
N ALA A 323 2.30 -2.95 -10.93
CA ALA A 323 1.72 -3.95 -10.05
C ALA A 323 1.26 -5.18 -10.84
N ILE A 324 0.67 -4.99 -12.03
CA ILE A 324 0.20 -6.12 -12.85
C ILE A 324 1.39 -6.99 -13.30
N THR A 325 2.44 -6.37 -13.84
CA THR A 325 3.62 -7.12 -14.31
C THR A 325 4.37 -7.80 -13.16
N LEU A 326 4.46 -7.13 -12.01
CA LEU A 326 5.03 -7.68 -10.79
C LEU A 326 4.26 -8.92 -10.33
N TRP A 327 2.94 -8.83 -10.14
CA TRP A 327 2.16 -9.95 -9.62
C TRP A 327 2.13 -11.12 -10.60
N ASP A 328 2.09 -10.85 -11.91
CA ASP A 328 2.23 -11.89 -12.94
C ASP A 328 3.61 -12.59 -12.84
N LYS A 329 4.71 -11.85 -12.62
CA LYS A 329 6.06 -12.42 -12.37
C LYS A 329 6.10 -13.26 -11.10
N LEU A 330 5.55 -12.76 -10.00
CA LEU A 330 5.51 -13.47 -8.72
C LEU A 330 4.71 -14.76 -8.83
N ALA A 331 3.56 -14.74 -9.53
CA ALA A 331 2.78 -15.94 -9.77
C ALA A 331 3.59 -17.01 -10.50
N VAL A 332 4.37 -16.64 -11.51
CA VAL A 332 5.27 -17.58 -12.20
C VAL A 332 6.38 -18.08 -11.27
N ALA A 333 7.02 -17.17 -10.54
CA ALA A 333 8.20 -17.48 -9.72
C ALA A 333 7.87 -18.33 -8.49
N THR A 334 6.66 -18.23 -7.94
CA THR A 334 6.28 -18.89 -6.68
C THR A 334 5.19 -19.96 -6.81
N ARG A 335 4.65 -20.25 -8.02
CA ARG A 335 3.57 -21.25 -8.21
C ARG A 335 3.87 -22.65 -7.67
N ASN A 336 5.14 -23.04 -7.61
CA ASN A 336 5.54 -24.38 -7.16
C ASN A 336 5.58 -24.51 -5.63
N ASN A 337 5.62 -23.40 -4.87
CA ASN A 337 5.58 -23.42 -3.41
C ASN A 337 4.16 -23.05 -2.95
N ARG A 338 3.28 -24.05 -2.83
CA ARG A 338 1.84 -23.83 -2.56
C ARG A 338 1.54 -23.41 -1.13
N ASP A 339 2.44 -23.70 -0.19
CA ASP A 339 2.20 -23.45 1.24
C ASP A 339 2.72 -22.08 1.65
N GLN A 340 3.90 -21.69 1.15
CA GLN A 340 4.65 -20.50 1.55
C GLN A 340 5.02 -19.56 0.38
N GLY A 341 4.62 -19.89 -0.85
CA GLY A 341 4.89 -19.03 -2.01
C GLY A 341 4.20 -17.68 -1.86
N PHE A 342 4.85 -16.61 -2.34
CA PHE A 342 4.41 -15.23 -2.14
C PHE A 342 2.94 -15.00 -2.57
N ILE A 343 2.52 -15.56 -3.71
CA ILE A 343 1.12 -15.45 -4.19
C ILE A 343 0.08 -16.25 -3.38
N TYR A 344 0.51 -17.09 -2.44
CA TYR A 344 -0.37 -17.86 -1.56
C TYR A 344 -0.51 -17.21 -0.18
N VAL A 345 0.52 -16.48 0.28
CA VAL A 345 0.44 -15.63 1.47
C VAL A 345 -0.18 -14.26 1.15
N HIS A 346 0.01 -13.77 -0.07
CA HIS A 346 -0.72 -12.66 -0.70
C HIS A 346 -1.58 -13.20 -1.86
N PRO A 347 -2.79 -13.72 -1.61
CA PRO A 347 -3.60 -14.38 -2.63
C PRO A 347 -3.75 -13.57 -3.92
N TYR A 348 -3.21 -14.10 -5.03
CA TYR A 348 -3.31 -13.48 -6.35
C TYR A 348 -4.04 -14.40 -7.33
N ASN A 349 -5.09 -13.87 -7.98
CA ASN A 349 -5.89 -14.59 -8.97
C ASN A 349 -6.43 -13.62 -10.04
N ALA A 350 -7.11 -14.17 -11.06
CA ALA A 350 -7.66 -13.39 -12.16
C ALA A 350 -8.62 -12.27 -11.71
N ALA A 351 -9.38 -12.48 -10.63
CA ALA A 351 -10.28 -11.46 -10.10
C ALA A 351 -9.51 -10.30 -9.46
N ARG A 352 -8.48 -10.58 -8.64
CA ARG A 352 -7.60 -9.54 -8.08
C ARG A 352 -6.86 -8.78 -9.17
N ARG A 353 -6.35 -9.50 -10.19
CA ARG A 353 -5.72 -8.89 -11.37
C ARG A 353 -6.66 -7.90 -12.07
N ALA A 354 -7.90 -8.30 -12.31
CA ALA A 354 -8.92 -7.44 -12.93
C ALA A 354 -9.27 -6.23 -12.05
N ASP A 355 -9.31 -6.40 -10.72
CA ASP A 355 -9.53 -5.30 -9.79
C ASP A 355 -8.40 -4.26 -9.82
N ILE A 356 -7.14 -4.70 -9.80
CA ILE A 356 -5.98 -3.81 -9.95
C ILE A 356 -6.05 -3.07 -11.29
N MET A 357 -6.38 -3.77 -12.40
CA MET A 357 -6.54 -3.12 -13.71
C MET A 357 -7.63 -2.06 -13.71
N LYS A 358 -8.77 -2.33 -13.07
CA LYS A 358 -9.88 -1.38 -12.95
C LYS A 358 -9.46 -0.10 -12.20
N ARG A 359 -8.63 -0.24 -11.16
CA ARG A 359 -8.16 0.86 -10.31
C ARG A 359 -7.09 1.74 -10.97
N LEU A 360 -6.52 1.32 -12.10
CA LEU A 360 -5.55 2.15 -12.83
C LEU A 360 -6.11 3.53 -13.20
N ALA A 361 -7.43 3.65 -13.40
CA ALA A 361 -8.08 4.94 -13.67
C ALA A 361 -7.93 5.94 -12.51
N ASP A 362 -7.84 5.45 -11.28
CA ASP A 362 -7.68 6.27 -10.07
C ASP A 362 -6.19 6.59 -9.81
N MET A 363 -5.31 5.65 -10.14
CA MET A 363 -3.88 5.73 -9.82
C MET A 363 -3.05 6.48 -10.87
N LEU A 364 -3.36 6.34 -12.16
CA LEU A 364 -2.62 7.00 -13.24
C LEU A 364 -2.59 8.53 -13.13
N PRO A 365 -3.66 9.24 -12.72
CA PRO A 365 -3.59 10.68 -12.46
C PRO A 365 -2.59 11.06 -11.37
N LEU A 366 -2.45 10.24 -10.31
CA LEU A 366 -1.49 10.47 -9.24
C LEU A 366 -0.06 10.33 -9.74
N TYR A 367 0.21 9.25 -10.47
CA TYR A 367 1.50 8.99 -11.10
C TYR A 367 1.87 10.07 -12.12
N ALA A 368 0.95 10.40 -13.03
CA ALA A 368 1.15 11.44 -14.04
C ALA A 368 1.55 12.78 -13.39
N LYS A 369 0.83 13.18 -12.33
CA LYS A 369 1.15 14.36 -11.54
C LYS A 369 2.54 14.27 -10.91
N ALA A 370 2.89 13.13 -10.31
CA ALA A 370 4.20 12.93 -9.67
C ALA A 370 5.37 13.06 -10.66
N VAL A 371 5.19 12.65 -11.91
CA VAL A 371 6.22 12.74 -12.97
C VAL A 371 6.08 13.97 -13.87
N GLY A 372 5.21 14.93 -13.52
CA GLY A 372 5.06 16.19 -14.26
C GLY A 372 4.42 16.03 -15.66
N LYS A 373 3.57 15.03 -15.85
CA LYS A 373 2.88 14.75 -17.12
C LYS A 373 1.36 14.79 -16.97
N SER A 374 0.64 14.96 -18.08
CA SER A 374 -0.77 14.59 -18.14
C SER A 374 -0.91 13.08 -18.27
N VAL A 375 -2.06 12.52 -17.86
CA VAL A 375 -2.35 11.10 -18.09
C VAL A 375 -2.19 10.76 -19.57
N ASP A 376 -2.59 11.67 -20.47
CA ASP A 376 -2.54 11.41 -21.90
C ASP A 376 -1.14 11.38 -22.52
N ALA A 377 -0.17 11.98 -21.84
CA ALA A 377 1.23 11.99 -22.24
C ALA A 377 2.03 10.82 -21.64
N LEU A 378 1.40 9.93 -20.86
CA LEU A 378 2.06 8.75 -20.32
C LEU A 378 2.27 7.70 -21.43
N PRO A 379 3.49 7.16 -21.58
CA PRO A 379 3.72 6.03 -22.47
C PRO A 379 3.02 4.78 -21.93
N ASP A 380 2.79 3.80 -22.80
CA ASP A 380 2.34 2.47 -22.37
C ASP A 380 3.40 1.80 -21.50
N TYR A 381 2.96 1.01 -20.51
CA TYR A 381 3.85 0.28 -19.61
C TYR A 381 3.72 -1.21 -19.90
N ALA A 382 4.75 -1.82 -20.50
CA ALA A 382 4.76 -3.25 -20.84
C ALA A 382 3.51 -3.70 -21.64
N GLY A 383 3.03 -2.88 -22.57
CA GLY A 383 1.81 -3.13 -23.36
C GLY A 383 0.50 -2.84 -22.62
N ILE A 384 0.55 -2.42 -21.35
CA ILE A 384 -0.59 -1.96 -20.58
C ILE A 384 -0.78 -0.47 -20.86
N GLY A 385 -1.76 -0.18 -21.71
CA GLY A 385 -2.16 1.18 -22.03
C GLY A 385 -2.98 1.85 -20.93
N ARG A 386 -3.43 3.07 -21.22
CA ARG A 386 -4.37 3.81 -20.37
C ARG A 386 -5.74 3.12 -20.41
N PRO A 387 -6.45 2.97 -19.27
CA PRO A 387 -7.85 2.58 -19.29
C PRO A 387 -8.63 3.55 -20.19
N ARG A 388 -9.37 3.03 -21.17
CA ARG A 388 -10.29 3.86 -21.94
C ARG A 388 -11.33 4.42 -20.98
N ARG A 389 -11.41 5.74 -20.89
CA ARG A 389 -12.47 6.41 -20.14
C ARG A 389 -13.76 6.14 -20.91
N THR A 390 -14.58 5.19 -20.45
CA THR A 390 -15.95 5.08 -20.94
C THR A 390 -16.67 6.36 -20.52
N THR A 391 -16.85 7.27 -21.47
CA THR A 391 -17.79 8.37 -21.29
C THR A 391 -19.19 7.77 -21.24
N ALA A 392 -20.08 8.34 -20.42
CA ALA A 392 -21.44 7.82 -20.16
C ALA A 392 -22.38 7.73 -21.39
N ASN A 393 -21.85 7.86 -22.62
CA ASN A 393 -22.55 7.74 -23.89
C ASN A 393 -22.10 6.53 -24.74
N ASP A 394 -21.26 5.64 -24.20
CA ASP A 394 -20.89 4.37 -24.86
C ASP A 394 -21.75 3.19 -24.40
#